data_AF-A0AAW9E9G1-F1
#
_entry.id   AF-A0AAW9E9G1-F1
#
_cell.length_a   1.000
_cell.length_b   1.000
_cell.length_c   1.000
_cell.angle_alpha   90.00
_cell.angle_beta   90.00
_cell.angle_gamma   90.00
#
_symmetry.space_group_name_H-M   'P 1'
#
loop_
_entity.id
_entity.type
_entity.pdbx_description
1 polymer ?
#
loop_
_entity_poly.entity_id
_entity_poly.type
_entity_poly.pdbx_seq_one_letter_code
_entity_poly.pdbx_strand_id
1 'polypeptide(L)'
;LEPCSHHGRTPPCCDALIAAGVSRVVAAMQDPNPQVAGRGLYRLQQAGIEVSHGLMMNEAEALNKGFLKRMRTGFPWVQLKLGASLDGRTAMASGESQWITSPQARRDVQRLRAQSHAILTSSAT
;
A
#
# COMPACT_ATOMS: atom_id res chain seq x y z
N LEU A 1 9.99 -0.41 4.92
CA LEU A 1 9.71 1.05 4.95
C LEU A 1 10.64 1.67 5.98
N GLU A 2 11.03 2.93 5.82
CA GLU A 2 11.78 3.68 6.83
C GLU A 2 11.09 3.62 8.20
N PRO A 3 11.84 3.36 9.30
CA PRO A 3 11.28 3.41 10.65
C PRO A 3 10.70 4.80 10.98
N CYS A 4 9.48 4.83 11.53
CA CYS A 4 8.81 6.10 11.82
C CYS A 4 9.57 6.93 12.87
N SER A 5 9.51 8.25 12.73
CA SER A 5 10.29 9.22 13.51
C SER A 5 9.45 10.25 14.29
N HIS A 6 8.13 10.06 14.33
CA HIS A 6 7.19 10.97 15.00
C HIS A 6 6.29 10.20 15.95
N HIS A 7 5.85 10.87 17.02
CA HIS A 7 4.86 10.32 17.93
C HIS A 7 3.48 10.43 17.28
N GLY A 8 2.95 9.29 16.85
CA GLY A 8 1.57 9.16 16.36
C GLY A 8 0.69 8.52 17.43
N ARG A 9 0.00 7.44 17.07
CA ARG A 9 -0.74 6.61 18.04
C ARG A 9 0.19 5.79 18.95
N THR A 10 1.41 5.55 18.51
CA THR A 10 2.46 4.82 19.23
C THR A 10 3.77 5.62 19.18
N PRO A 11 4.73 5.35 20.10
CA PRO A 11 6.06 5.93 20.04
C PRO A 11 6.81 5.60 18.73
N PRO A 12 7.83 6.40 18.34
CA PRO A 12 8.60 6.20 17.12
C PRO A 12 9.42 4.91 17.12
N CYS A 13 9.40 4.18 16.01
CA CYS A 13 10.21 2.98 15.84
C CYS A 13 11.71 3.27 15.82
N CYS A 14 12.15 4.43 15.31
CA CYS A 14 13.58 4.78 15.33
C CYS A 14 14.13 4.85 16.76
N ASP A 15 13.35 5.40 17.69
CA ASP A 15 13.76 5.56 19.09
C ASP A 15 13.83 4.18 19.77
N ALA A 16 12.90 3.28 19.46
CA ALA A 16 12.91 1.90 19.95
C ALA A 16 14.13 1.11 19.43
N LEU A 17 14.51 1.30 18.17
CA LEU A 17 15.71 0.67 17.58
C LEU A 17 17.00 1.19 18.23
N ILE A 18 17.08 2.48 18.51
CA ILE A 18 18.21 3.10 19.24
C ILE A 18 18.32 2.51 20.64
N ALA A 19 17.20 2.47 21.37
CA ALA A 19 17.16 1.90 22.72
C ALA A 19 17.53 0.42 22.75
N ALA A 20 17.20 -0.34 21.70
CA ALA A 20 17.58 -1.74 21.56
C ALA A 20 19.08 -1.94 21.25
N GLY A 21 19.82 -0.88 20.92
CA GLY A 21 21.26 -0.96 20.66
C GLY A 21 21.62 -1.74 19.41
N VAL A 22 20.77 -1.75 18.38
CA VAL A 22 21.08 -2.43 17.11
C VAL A 22 22.27 -1.78 16.41
N SER A 23 23.15 -2.58 15.82
CA SER A 23 24.35 -2.06 15.13
C SER A 23 24.06 -1.61 13.69
N ARG A 24 23.05 -2.19 13.04
CA ARG A 24 22.72 -1.94 11.63
C ARG A 24 21.22 -2.01 11.36
N VAL A 25 20.72 -1.08 10.56
CA VAL A 25 19.35 -1.06 10.06
C VAL A 25 19.35 -0.97 8.54
N VAL A 26 18.62 -1.89 7.89
CA VAL A 26 18.41 -1.88 6.45
C VAL A 26 16.94 -1.61 6.15
N ALA A 27 16.65 -0.49 5.48
CA ALA A 27 15.30 -0.11 5.09
C ALA A 27 15.13 -0.21 3.57
N ALA A 28 14.13 -0.96 3.10
CA ALA A 28 13.94 -1.11 1.64
C ALA A 28 13.72 0.22 0.91
N MET A 29 13.01 1.17 1.53
CA MET A 29 12.72 2.48 0.96
C MET A 29 12.57 3.55 2.05
N GLN A 30 12.87 4.80 1.69
CA GLN A 30 12.53 5.98 2.50
C GLN A 30 11.01 6.19 2.50
N ASP A 31 10.45 6.68 3.61
CA ASP A 31 9.01 6.94 3.71
C ASP A 31 8.66 8.16 2.84
N PRO A 32 7.69 8.08 1.91
CA PRO A 32 7.27 9.24 1.12
C PRO A 32 6.44 10.26 1.93
N ASN A 33 6.01 9.93 3.14
CA ASN A 33 5.26 10.86 3.99
C ASN A 33 6.15 12.06 4.32
N PRO A 34 5.76 13.30 3.95
CA PRO A 34 6.56 14.50 4.19
C PRO A 34 6.92 14.73 5.66
N GLN A 35 6.15 14.17 6.60
CA GLN A 35 6.42 14.29 8.03
C GLN A 35 7.54 13.36 8.52
N VAL A 36 7.85 12.30 7.78
CA VAL A 36 8.83 11.26 8.14
C VAL A 36 10.06 11.30 7.23
N ALA A 37 9.87 11.56 5.93
CA ALA A 37 10.86 11.35 4.87
C ALA A 37 12.30 11.66 5.29
N GLY A 38 13.08 10.60 5.56
CA GLY A 38 14.51 10.63 5.87
C GLY A 38 14.84 10.96 7.33
N ARG A 39 13.90 11.42 8.14
CA ARG A 39 14.13 11.80 9.54
C ARG A 39 14.41 10.60 10.43
N GLY A 40 13.76 9.46 10.18
CA GLY A 40 13.98 8.24 10.94
C GLY A 40 15.35 7.65 10.66
N LEU A 41 15.71 7.57 9.38
CA LEU A 41 17.05 7.14 8.95
C LEU A 41 18.15 8.06 9.51
N TYR A 42 17.94 9.38 9.43
CA TYR A 42 18.90 10.36 9.95
C TYR A 42 19.10 10.21 11.47
N ARG A 43 18.02 10.04 12.25
CA ARG A 43 18.14 9.82 13.70
C ARG A 43 18.95 8.58 14.05
N LEU A 44 18.73 7.48 13.33
CA LEU A 44 19.51 6.24 13.52
C LEU A 44 21.00 6.47 13.24
N GLN A 45 21.33 7.19 12.16
CA GLN A 45 22.72 7.54 11.83
C GLN A 45 23.36 8.42 12.91
N GLN A 46 22.63 9.40 13.45
CA GLN A 46 23.11 10.25 14.55
C GLN A 46 23.38 9.48 15.85
N ALA A 47 22.68 8.37 16.07
CA ALA A 47 22.93 7.46 17.18
C ALA A 47 24.10 6.48 16.92
N GLY A 48 24.82 6.62 15.80
CA GLY A 48 25.96 5.76 15.45
C GLY A 48 25.58 4.42 14.82
N ILE A 49 24.33 4.23 14.42
CA ILE A 49 23.84 3.00 13.79
C ILE A 49 24.15 3.03 12.29
N GLU A 50 24.67 1.94 11.74
CA GLU A 50 24.87 1.81 10.30
C GLU A 50 23.51 1.71 9.59
N VAL A 51 23.26 2.59 8.62
CA VAL A 51 21.99 2.63 7.88
C VAL A 51 22.22 2.44 6.39
N SER A 52 21.50 1.51 5.78
CA SER A 52 21.41 1.34 4.33
C SER A 52 19.96 1.37 3.86
N HIS A 53 19.69 1.96 2.69
CA HIS A 53 18.37 1.90 2.09
C HIS A 53 18.36 1.79 0.57
N GLY A 54 17.22 1.44 0.00
CA GLY A 54 17.02 1.29 -1.44
C GLY A 54 17.13 -0.14 -1.97
N LEU A 55 17.39 -1.11 -1.09
CA LEU A 55 17.39 -2.53 -1.44
C LEU A 55 15.96 -3.04 -1.66
N MET A 56 15.74 -3.76 -2.76
CA MET A 56 14.41 -4.30 -3.14
C MET A 56 13.31 -3.23 -3.14
N MET A 57 13.65 -2.03 -3.61
CA MET A 57 12.72 -0.89 -3.60
C MET A 57 11.45 -1.19 -4.40
N ASN A 58 11.58 -1.82 -5.57
CA ASN A 58 10.45 -2.14 -6.44
C ASN A 58 9.44 -3.08 -5.75
N GLU A 59 9.94 -4.10 -5.06
CA GLU A 59 9.16 -5.07 -4.31
C GLU A 59 8.48 -4.40 -3.10
N ALA A 60 9.21 -3.55 -2.37
CA ALA A 60 8.66 -2.77 -1.26
C ALA A 60 7.56 -1.81 -1.72
N GLU A 61 7.71 -1.19 -2.88
CA GLU A 61 6.68 -0.33 -3.47
C GLU A 61 5.43 -1.11 -3.87
N ALA A 62 5.60 -2.33 -4.41
CA ALA A 62 4.49 -3.17 -4.80
C ALA A 62 3.58 -3.57 -3.62
N LEU A 63 4.11 -3.64 -2.40
CA LEU A 63 3.34 -3.97 -1.19
C LEU A 63 2.38 -2.85 -0.76
N ASN A 64 2.72 -1.58 -1.01
CA ASN A 64 2.04 -0.42 -0.39
C ASN A 64 1.49 0.60 -1.41
N LYS A 65 1.12 0.16 -2.61
CA LYS A 65 0.66 1.02 -3.74
C LYS A 65 -0.32 2.13 -3.32
N GLY A 66 -1.34 1.77 -2.53
CA GLY A 66 -2.35 2.71 -2.05
C GLY A 66 -1.81 3.79 -1.12
N PHE A 67 -0.96 3.41 -0.16
CA PHE A 67 -0.34 4.35 0.77
C PHE A 67 0.65 5.26 0.03
N LEU A 68 1.54 4.67 -0.77
CA LEU A 68 2.59 5.41 -1.47
C LEU A 68 2.02 6.43 -2.46
N LYS A 69 1.00 6.07 -3.24
CA LYS A 69 0.37 7.02 -4.16
C LYS A 69 -0.25 8.20 -3.42
N ARG A 70 -0.99 7.95 -2.32
CA ARG A 70 -1.58 9.02 -1.51
C ARG A 70 -0.53 9.95 -0.92
N MET A 71 0.56 9.41 -0.38
CA MET A 71 1.63 10.23 0.21
C MET A 71 2.38 11.05 -0.85
N ARG A 72 2.59 10.49 -2.05
CA ARG A 72 3.34 11.15 -3.14
C ARG A 72 2.53 12.18 -3.91
N THR A 73 1.24 11.93 -4.13
CA THR A 73 0.43 12.74 -5.07
C THR A 73 -0.85 13.31 -4.48
N GLY A 74 -1.23 12.92 -3.26
CA GLY A 74 -2.52 13.28 -2.66
C GLY A 74 -3.73 12.51 -3.23
N PHE A 75 -3.54 11.70 -4.28
CA PHE A 75 -4.62 10.94 -4.91
C PHE A 75 -4.64 9.45 -4.49
N PRO A 76 -5.81 8.80 -4.48
CA PRO A 76 -5.90 7.38 -4.19
C PRO A 76 -5.31 6.52 -5.32
N TRP A 77 -4.86 5.32 -4.96
CA TRP A 77 -4.70 4.23 -5.92
C TRP A 77 -6.07 3.70 -6.32
N VAL A 78 -6.35 3.71 -7.61
CA VAL A 78 -7.65 3.32 -8.17
C VAL A 78 -7.45 2.02 -8.92
N GLN A 79 -8.24 1.01 -8.55
CA GLN A 79 -8.29 -0.27 -9.25
C GLN A 79 -9.69 -0.44 -9.84
N LEU A 80 -9.77 -0.53 -11.16
CA LEU A 80 -11.01 -0.84 -11.87
C LEU A 80 -11.16 -2.37 -11.96
N LYS A 81 -12.34 -2.88 -11.64
CA LYS A 81 -12.69 -4.30 -11.80
C LYS A 81 -13.86 -4.44 -12.76
N LEU A 82 -13.72 -5.36 -13.73
CA LEU A 82 -14.77 -5.72 -14.68
C LEU A 82 -14.98 -7.24 -14.68
N GLY A 83 -16.22 -7.69 -14.84
CA GLY A 83 -16.53 -9.09 -15.16
C GLY A 83 -17.33 -9.11 -16.45
N ALA A 84 -16.82 -9.79 -17.47
CA ALA A 84 -17.39 -9.80 -18.81
C ALA A 84 -17.23 -11.18 -19.47
N SER A 85 -18.01 -11.43 -20.51
CA SER A 85 -17.84 -12.56 -21.43
C SER A 85 -16.60 -12.38 -22.32
N LEU A 86 -16.25 -13.42 -23.08
CA LEU A 86 -15.10 -13.42 -23.98
C LEU A 86 -15.20 -12.34 -25.08
N ASP A 87 -16.41 -12.04 -25.54
CA ASP A 87 -16.72 -10.98 -26.50
C ASP A 87 -16.95 -9.60 -25.84
N GLY A 88 -16.61 -9.46 -24.56
CA GLY A 88 -16.57 -8.18 -23.85
C GLY A 88 -17.93 -7.69 -23.35
N ARG A 89 -18.94 -8.55 -23.22
CA ARG A 89 -20.28 -8.17 -22.74
C ARG A 89 -20.42 -8.37 -21.24
N THR A 90 -21.13 -7.46 -20.58
CA THR A 90 -21.38 -7.47 -19.12
C THR A 90 -22.82 -7.83 -18.75
N ALA A 91 -23.71 -7.89 -19.72
CA ALA A 91 -25.10 -8.26 -19.60
C ALA A 91 -25.67 -8.61 -20.99
N MET A 92 -26.81 -9.30 -21.02
CA MET A 92 -27.66 -9.41 -22.19
C MET A 92 -28.31 -8.06 -22.53
N ALA A 93 -28.87 -7.91 -23.73
CA ALA A 93 -29.62 -6.71 -24.12
C ALA A 93 -30.83 -6.43 -23.21
N SER A 94 -31.36 -7.48 -22.56
CA SER A 94 -32.42 -7.38 -21.54
C SER A 94 -31.93 -6.86 -20.18
N GLY A 95 -30.62 -6.75 -19.95
CA GLY A 95 -30.01 -6.42 -18.65
C GLY A 95 -29.67 -7.62 -17.77
N GLU A 96 -30.07 -8.85 -18.15
CA GLU A 96 -29.70 -10.06 -17.42
C GLU A 96 -28.17 -10.24 -17.41
N SER A 97 -27.58 -10.33 -16.22
CA SER A 97 -26.12 -10.33 -16.02
C SER A 97 -25.64 -11.28 -14.93
N GLN A 98 -26.55 -12.11 -14.40
CA GLN A 98 -26.21 -12.97 -13.28
C GLN A 98 -25.19 -14.02 -13.70
N TRP A 99 -24.07 -14.04 -12.96
CA TRP A 99 -23.10 -15.12 -12.98
C TRP A 99 -22.40 -15.38 -14.32
N ILE A 100 -22.14 -14.33 -15.10
CA ILE A 100 -21.23 -14.38 -16.27
C ILE A 100 -19.85 -14.93 -15.87
N THR A 101 -19.34 -14.55 -14.69
CA THR A 101 -18.06 -15.03 -14.16
C THR A 101 -18.27 -16.12 -13.11
N SER A 102 -17.34 -17.06 -13.00
CA SER A 102 -17.41 -18.21 -12.09
C SER A 102 -17.36 -17.83 -10.59
N PRO A 103 -17.80 -18.72 -9.67
CA PRO A 103 -17.65 -18.50 -8.23
C PRO A 103 -16.22 -18.22 -7.78
N GLN A 104 -15.22 -18.83 -8.43
CA GLN A 104 -13.79 -18.61 -8.18
C GLN A 104 -13.42 -17.15 -8.47
N ALA A 105 -13.78 -16.63 -9.64
CA ALA A 105 -13.51 -15.24 -10.02
C ALA A 105 -14.18 -14.25 -9.04
N ARG A 106 -15.38 -14.57 -8.55
CA ARG A 106 -16.08 -13.72 -7.57
C ARG A 106 -15.44 -13.73 -6.18
N ARG A 107 -14.84 -14.86 -5.77
CA ARG A 107 -14.01 -14.93 -4.56
C ARG A 107 -12.74 -14.11 -4.69
N ASP A 108 -12.10 -14.12 -5.86
CA ASP A 108 -10.90 -13.32 -6.11
C ASP A 108 -11.15 -11.81 -5.94
N VAL A 109 -12.32 -11.32 -6.36
CA VAL A 109 -12.73 -9.92 -6.13
C VAL A 109 -12.83 -9.57 -4.65
N GLN A 110 -13.13 -10.53 -3.76
CA GLN A 110 -13.14 -10.25 -2.32
C GLN A 110 -11.75 -9.89 -1.79
N ARG A 111 -10.68 -10.44 -2.38
CA ARG A 111 -9.31 -10.02 -2.04
C ARG A 111 -9.04 -8.58 -2.44
N LEU A 112 -9.50 -8.17 -3.62
CA LEU A 112 -9.38 -6.77 -4.08
C LEU A 112 -10.14 -5.81 -3.17
N ARG A 113 -11.35 -6.21 -2.74
CA ARG A 113 -12.16 -5.45 -1.76
C ARG A 113 -11.45 -5.33 -0.42
N ALA A 114 -10.90 -6.43 0.12
CA ALA A 114 -10.19 -6.41 1.40
C ALA A 114 -8.92 -5.54 1.38
N GLN A 115 -8.28 -5.38 0.21
CA GLN A 115 -7.12 -4.51 0.02
C GLN A 115 -7.50 -3.03 -0.19
N SER A 116 -8.78 -2.73 -0.37
CA SER A 116 -9.29 -1.40 -0.71
C SER A 116 -9.92 -0.73 0.51
N HIS A 117 -9.61 0.55 0.74
CA HIS A 117 -10.25 1.33 1.81
C HIS A 117 -11.70 1.72 1.49
N ALA A 118 -12.06 1.77 0.21
CA ALA A 118 -13.39 2.13 -0.25
C ALA A 118 -13.75 1.33 -1.52
N ILE A 119 -15.04 1.05 -1.69
CA ILE A 119 -15.61 0.48 -2.90
C ILE A 119 -16.55 1.53 -3.49
N LEU A 120 -16.33 1.88 -4.76
CA LEU A 120 -17.15 2.85 -5.47
C LEU A 120 -18.05 2.13 -6.47
N THR A 121 -19.31 2.56 -6.54
CA THR A 121 -20.27 2.13 -7.55
C THR A 121 -21.23 3.28 -7.88
N SER A 122 -22.03 3.14 -8.94
CA SER A 122 -23.12 4.06 -9.23
C SER A 122 -24.43 3.55 -8.61
N SER A 123 -25.44 4.42 -8.53
CA SER A 123 -26.78 4.05 -8.05
C SER A 123 -27.49 2.99 -8.92
N ALA A 124 -27.00 2.77 -10.14
CA ALA A 124 -27.59 1.84 -11.10
C ALA A 124 -27.02 0.41 -11.02
N THR A 125 -26.05 0.17 -10.12
CA THR A 125 -25.39 -1.13 -9.92
C THR A 125 -25.82 -1.74 -8.60
#